data_AF-A0A1I0PST9-F1
#
_entry.id   AF-A0A1I0PST9-F1
#
_cell.length_a   1.000
_cell.length_b   1.000
_cell.length_c   1.000
_cell.angle_alpha   90.00
_cell.angle_beta   90.00
_cell.angle_gamma   90.00
#
_symmetry.space_group_name_H-M   'P 1'
#
loop_
_entity.id
_entity.type
_entity.pdbx_description
1 polymer ?
#
loop_
_entity_poly.entity_id
_entity_poly.type
_entity_poly.pdbx_seq_one_letter_code
_entity_poly.pdbx_strand_id
1 'polypeptide(L)'
;MGAREIKRLTAEALIVLLVSLAVLFGGRMLTSGQTNTRVQGEYSEMFAEVLLADHYEEIYPENLAAYEGLNHVYEAYSASGDPVGFVLDISVNTAGDTTLHLLTGVTYDGAELTGIKHVHDESSPAPINDSEIALVASQAVGNQIPMTLSAPSITDEDSDGTVTMISGLHDGVFYAQKLNKDNNGYIDYVQIEVENGFITRVRWDAFNVDMTTKDRTEAALSGGYSVAGENWATQSYNLCRALINCQDPARLAMRSDGTTDIVDGVTINIRTFVELAYECIDNSVNDYDQEAYIEDLGSIIQDIFYNDAESLGFVTDEGYIAFSFDDYPMYFSQTDESGNVIGSLNVRQKVNGMDEEAGEIETVEIDNDDASNVYSITVIGAEDGVSVGTAYDPYSENIDGLPVSEMRTYLPGIPGGRQKTRYVITAINISYRFLKDYLDWMA
;
A
#
# COMPACT_ATOMS: atom_id res chain seq x y z
N MET A 1 -18.69 -84.51 21.23
CA MET A 1 -19.19 -83.68 20.11
C MET A 1 -18.79 -84.35 18.82
N GLY A 2 -19.74 -84.74 17.98
CA GLY A 2 -19.46 -85.58 16.81
C GLY A 2 -18.80 -84.80 15.68
N ALA A 3 -17.90 -85.41 14.91
CA ALA A 3 -17.16 -84.74 13.83
C ALA A 3 -18.07 -84.04 12.78
N ARG A 4 -19.35 -84.45 12.66
CA ARG A 4 -20.36 -83.75 11.84
C ARG A 4 -20.88 -82.47 12.48
N GLU A 5 -21.06 -82.43 13.80
CA GLU A 5 -21.45 -81.23 14.53
C GLU A 5 -20.32 -80.20 14.52
N ILE A 6 -19.06 -80.66 14.66
CA ILE A 6 -17.89 -79.78 14.60
C ILE A 6 -17.76 -79.18 13.19
N LYS A 7 -17.93 -79.96 12.12
CA LYS A 7 -17.88 -79.45 10.73
C LYS A 7 -19.00 -78.44 10.44
N ARG A 8 -20.20 -78.66 10.98
CA ARG A 8 -21.33 -77.75 10.83
C ARG A 8 -21.11 -76.45 11.63
N LEU A 9 -20.62 -76.54 12.86
CA LEU A 9 -20.25 -75.38 13.67
C LEU A 9 -19.09 -74.58 13.06
N THR A 10 -18.08 -75.25 12.48
CA THR A 10 -17.00 -74.55 11.79
C THR A 10 -17.47 -73.88 10.51
N ALA A 11 -18.41 -74.49 9.78
CA ALA A 11 -18.96 -73.89 8.56
C ALA A 11 -19.89 -72.69 8.89
N GLU A 12 -20.74 -72.82 9.91
CA GLU A 12 -21.60 -71.73 10.38
C GLU A 12 -20.76 -70.58 10.97
N ALA A 13 -19.69 -70.87 11.72
CA ALA A 13 -18.77 -69.84 12.23
C ALA A 13 -18.01 -69.10 11.11
N LEU A 14 -17.62 -69.80 10.03
CA LEU A 14 -16.88 -69.22 8.92
C LEU A 14 -17.79 -68.35 8.03
N ILE A 15 -19.06 -68.72 7.87
CA ILE A 15 -20.08 -67.90 7.20
C ILE A 15 -20.40 -66.64 8.02
N VAL A 16 -20.56 -66.77 9.34
CA VAL A 16 -20.76 -65.61 10.22
C VAL A 16 -19.53 -64.69 10.21
N LEU A 17 -18.32 -65.23 10.13
CA LEU A 17 -17.09 -64.46 10.02
C LEU A 17 -16.97 -63.74 8.66
N LEU A 18 -17.38 -64.37 7.56
CA LEU A 18 -17.40 -63.74 6.23
C LEU A 18 -18.50 -62.67 6.09
N VAL A 19 -19.69 -62.91 6.65
CA VAL A 19 -20.78 -61.93 6.68
C VAL A 19 -20.43 -60.75 7.59
N SER A 20 -19.79 -60.99 8.74
CA SER A 20 -19.29 -59.90 9.58
C SER A 20 -18.11 -59.15 8.96
N LEU A 21 -17.22 -59.81 8.21
CA LEU A 21 -16.20 -59.11 7.42
C LEU A 21 -16.83 -58.29 6.28
N ALA A 22 -17.84 -58.82 5.58
CA ALA A 22 -18.53 -58.11 4.52
C ALA A 22 -19.40 -56.95 5.05
N VAL A 23 -19.94 -57.07 6.26
CA VAL A 23 -20.63 -55.98 6.97
C VAL A 23 -19.64 -54.99 7.58
N LEU A 24 -18.44 -55.41 7.98
CA LEU A 24 -17.38 -54.50 8.44
C LEU A 24 -16.71 -53.78 7.28
N PHE A 25 -16.49 -54.41 6.12
CA PHE A 25 -15.94 -53.78 4.91
C PHE A 25 -17.01 -53.01 4.14
N GLY A 26 -18.21 -53.58 3.94
CA GLY A 26 -19.34 -52.89 3.36
C GLY A 26 -19.87 -51.78 4.26
N GLY A 27 -19.83 -51.98 5.58
CA GLY A 27 -20.05 -50.95 6.59
C GLY A 27 -18.94 -49.92 6.58
N ARG A 28 -17.65 -50.27 6.54
CA ARG A 28 -16.58 -49.26 6.38
C ARG A 28 -16.72 -48.49 5.09
N MET A 29 -17.16 -49.09 3.99
CA MET A 29 -17.26 -48.44 2.67
C MET A 29 -18.55 -47.60 2.51
N LEU A 30 -19.66 -48.00 3.14
CA LEU A 30 -20.90 -47.21 3.23
C LEU A 30 -20.79 -46.10 4.29
N THR A 31 -20.15 -46.39 5.42
CA THR A 31 -19.91 -45.42 6.49
C THR A 31 -18.77 -44.48 6.10
N SER A 32 -17.72 -44.92 5.40
CA SER A 32 -16.71 -44.02 4.81
C SER A 32 -17.28 -43.24 3.64
N GLY A 33 -18.15 -43.83 2.81
CA GLY A 33 -18.85 -43.11 1.75
C GLY A 33 -19.73 -41.99 2.29
N GLN A 34 -20.62 -42.29 3.26
CA GLN A 34 -21.47 -41.28 3.89
C GLN A 34 -20.71 -40.30 4.78
N THR A 35 -19.65 -40.75 5.48
CA THR A 35 -18.79 -39.86 6.28
C THR A 35 -17.99 -38.95 5.37
N ASN A 36 -17.46 -39.44 4.25
CA ASN A 36 -16.74 -38.63 3.28
C ASN A 36 -17.71 -37.66 2.57
N THR A 37 -18.92 -38.09 2.17
CA THR A 37 -19.94 -37.16 1.64
C THR A 37 -20.35 -36.09 2.65
N ARG A 38 -20.43 -36.43 3.94
CA ARG A 38 -20.72 -35.45 4.99
C ARG A 38 -19.56 -34.48 5.21
N VAL A 39 -18.32 -34.98 5.30
CA VAL A 39 -17.10 -34.16 5.44
C VAL A 39 -16.91 -33.26 4.22
N GLN A 40 -17.13 -33.77 3.00
CA GLN A 40 -17.12 -32.96 1.78
C GLN A 40 -18.25 -31.92 1.78
N GLY A 41 -19.42 -32.25 2.35
CA GLY A 41 -20.49 -31.28 2.57
C GLY A 41 -20.06 -30.15 3.51
N GLU A 42 -19.45 -30.49 4.64
CA GLU A 42 -18.90 -29.54 5.62
C GLU A 42 -17.80 -28.66 4.98
N TYR A 43 -16.87 -29.26 4.22
CA TYR A 43 -15.84 -28.53 3.47
C TYR A 43 -16.43 -27.61 2.40
N SER A 44 -17.43 -28.07 1.64
CA SER A 44 -18.08 -27.25 0.63
C SER A 44 -18.76 -26.01 1.22
N GLU A 45 -19.35 -26.11 2.42
CA GLU A 45 -19.96 -24.97 3.12
C GLU A 45 -18.89 -24.06 3.74
N MET A 46 -17.86 -24.64 4.34
CA MET A 46 -16.76 -23.92 4.96
C MET A 46 -15.97 -23.09 3.95
N PHE A 47 -15.67 -23.67 2.78
CA PHE A 47 -14.76 -23.12 1.78
C PHE A 47 -15.45 -22.36 0.64
N ALA A 48 -16.78 -22.33 0.57
CA ALA A 48 -17.55 -21.72 -0.52
C ALA A 48 -17.14 -20.28 -0.86
N GLU A 49 -16.73 -19.50 0.16
CA GLU A 49 -16.36 -18.09 0.02
C GLU A 49 -14.88 -17.88 -0.34
N VAL A 50 -14.04 -18.91 -0.17
CA VAL A 50 -12.59 -18.79 -0.40
C VAL A 50 -12.12 -19.50 -1.66
N LEU A 51 -12.62 -20.70 -1.93
CA LEU A 51 -12.28 -21.45 -3.14
C LEU A 51 -13.36 -22.50 -3.41
N LEU A 52 -14.09 -22.34 -4.51
CA LEU A 52 -15.22 -23.19 -4.88
C LEU A 52 -14.73 -24.42 -5.66
N ALA A 53 -15.00 -25.62 -5.15
CA ALA A 53 -14.61 -26.89 -5.75
C ALA A 53 -15.61 -28.01 -5.43
N ASP A 54 -15.49 -29.14 -6.12
CA ASP A 54 -16.38 -30.29 -5.96
C ASP A 54 -15.91 -31.28 -4.88
N HIS A 55 -14.61 -31.27 -4.59
CA HIS A 55 -13.96 -32.16 -3.63
C HIS A 55 -12.72 -31.52 -3.01
N TYR A 56 -12.46 -31.76 -1.73
CA TYR A 56 -11.31 -31.23 -0.99
C TYR A 56 -10.60 -32.34 -0.20
N GLU A 57 -9.28 -32.35 -0.22
CA GLU A 57 -8.46 -33.31 0.55
C GLU A 57 -7.52 -32.55 1.49
N GLU A 58 -7.58 -32.88 2.78
CA GLU A 58 -6.63 -32.33 3.75
C GLU A 58 -5.25 -32.98 3.56
N ILE A 59 -4.21 -32.15 3.49
CA ILE A 59 -2.83 -32.59 3.35
C ILE A 59 -2.07 -32.43 4.67
N TYR A 60 -1.22 -33.40 4.97
CA TYR A 60 -0.39 -33.44 6.20
C TYR A 60 1.10 -33.42 5.85
N PRO A 61 1.66 -32.27 5.47
CA PRO A 61 3.08 -32.19 5.13
C PRO A 61 3.95 -32.39 6.36
N GLU A 62 5.06 -33.14 6.22
CA GLU A 62 5.94 -33.52 7.36
C GLU A 62 6.51 -32.30 8.11
N ASN A 63 6.58 -31.14 7.46
CA ASN A 63 7.11 -29.89 7.99
C ASN A 63 6.02 -28.83 8.26
N LEU A 64 4.73 -29.20 8.33
CA LEU A 64 3.65 -28.23 8.60
C LEU A 64 3.91 -27.43 9.88
N ALA A 65 4.43 -28.07 10.92
CA ALA A 65 4.77 -27.46 12.20
C ALA A 65 5.91 -26.42 12.12
N ALA A 66 6.63 -26.32 11.00
CA ALA A 66 7.62 -25.27 10.78
C ALA A 66 6.98 -23.93 10.38
N TYR A 67 5.71 -23.94 9.99
CA TYR A 67 4.94 -22.74 9.61
C TYR A 67 4.08 -22.28 10.78
N GLU A 68 4.57 -21.32 11.55
CA GLU A 68 3.82 -20.73 12.65
C GLU A 68 2.53 -20.08 12.13
N GLY A 69 1.41 -20.42 12.78
CA GLY A 69 0.08 -19.91 12.42
C GLY A 69 -0.64 -20.71 11.34
N LEU A 70 -0.03 -21.70 10.68
CA LEU A 70 -0.73 -22.57 9.72
C LEU A 70 -1.30 -23.81 10.44
N ASN A 71 -2.62 -23.94 10.48
CA ASN A 71 -3.32 -25.01 11.21
C ASN A 71 -3.58 -26.24 10.32
N HIS A 72 -4.22 -26.01 9.17
CA HIS A 72 -4.63 -27.05 8.22
C HIS A 72 -4.45 -26.57 6.77
N VAL A 73 -4.23 -27.50 5.84
CA VAL A 73 -4.16 -27.21 4.41
C VAL A 73 -4.98 -28.24 3.65
N TYR A 74 -5.73 -27.77 2.66
CA TYR A 74 -6.60 -28.58 1.83
C TYR A 74 -6.28 -28.34 0.36
N GLU A 75 -6.20 -29.40 -0.43
CA GLU A 75 -6.14 -29.35 -1.89
C GLU A 75 -7.55 -29.54 -2.45
N ALA A 76 -7.94 -28.68 -3.39
CA ALA A 76 -9.28 -28.62 -3.96
C ALA A 76 -9.27 -29.19 -5.39
N TYR A 77 -10.29 -29.98 -5.73
CA TYR A 77 -10.43 -30.67 -7.01
C TYR A 77 -11.81 -30.42 -7.63
N SER A 78 -11.84 -30.35 -8.96
CA SER A 78 -13.07 -30.34 -9.75
C SER A 78 -13.73 -31.71 -9.79
N ALA A 79 -14.98 -31.78 -10.27
CA ALA A 79 -15.70 -33.04 -10.48
C ALA A 79 -14.98 -34.02 -11.42
N SER A 80 -14.08 -33.52 -12.26
CA SER A 80 -13.25 -34.30 -13.17
C SER A 80 -12.03 -34.93 -12.50
N GLY A 81 -11.70 -34.49 -11.27
CA GLY A 81 -10.48 -34.87 -10.55
C GLY A 81 -9.28 -33.97 -10.88
N ASP A 82 -9.46 -32.90 -11.64
CA ASP A 82 -8.39 -31.93 -11.92
C ASP A 82 -8.21 -30.99 -10.72
N PRO A 83 -6.98 -30.70 -10.28
CA PRO A 83 -6.72 -29.81 -9.17
C PRO A 83 -7.08 -28.36 -9.54
N VAL A 84 -7.70 -27.67 -8.59
CA VAL A 84 -8.26 -26.30 -8.73
C VAL A 84 -7.44 -25.30 -7.92
N GLY A 85 -7.01 -25.68 -6.72
CA GLY A 85 -6.24 -24.81 -5.84
C GLY A 85 -6.09 -25.35 -4.44
N PHE A 86 -5.71 -24.47 -3.52
CA PHE A 86 -5.50 -24.78 -2.12
C PHE A 86 -6.36 -23.90 -1.23
N VAL A 87 -6.83 -24.46 -0.12
CA VAL A 87 -7.40 -23.71 0.99
C VAL A 87 -6.49 -23.87 2.20
N LEU A 88 -6.14 -22.77 2.85
CA LEU A 88 -5.29 -22.76 4.02
C LEU A 88 -6.04 -22.17 5.21
N ASP A 89 -5.97 -22.87 6.33
CA ASP A 89 -6.53 -22.49 7.63
C ASP A 89 -5.40 -21.90 8.48
N ILE A 90 -5.53 -20.63 8.84
CA ILE A 90 -4.44 -19.81 9.38
C ILE A 90 -4.90 -19.02 10.59
N SER A 91 -4.15 -19.13 11.69
CA SER A 91 -4.29 -18.31 12.90
C SER A 91 -3.12 -17.34 13.03
N VAL A 92 -3.42 -16.04 13.08
CA VAL A 92 -2.45 -14.97 13.29
C VAL A 92 -2.59 -14.43 14.71
N ASN A 93 -1.51 -14.48 15.48
CA ASN A 93 -1.45 -13.83 16.79
C ASN A 93 -1.24 -12.32 16.60
N THR A 94 -2.03 -11.51 17.33
CA THR A 94 -2.01 -10.06 17.21
C THR A 94 -1.66 -9.37 18.54
N ALA A 95 -1.63 -8.04 18.56
CA ALA A 95 -1.25 -7.29 19.75
C ALA A 95 -2.25 -7.51 20.90
N GLY A 96 -1.75 -7.63 22.13
CA GLY A 96 -2.60 -7.80 23.32
C GLY A 96 -3.12 -9.22 23.57
N ASP A 97 -2.44 -10.26 23.06
CA ASP A 97 -2.81 -11.68 23.27
C ASP A 97 -4.18 -12.04 22.67
N THR A 98 -4.47 -11.46 21.50
CA THR A 98 -5.66 -11.73 20.70
C THR A 98 -5.28 -12.47 19.41
N THR A 99 -6.22 -13.19 18.81
CA THR A 99 -6.00 -14.03 17.63
C THR A 99 -6.98 -13.67 16.52
N LEU A 100 -6.52 -13.73 15.28
CA LEU A 100 -7.34 -13.64 14.08
C LEU A 100 -7.23 -14.96 13.32
N HIS A 101 -8.36 -15.63 13.07
CA HIS A 101 -8.41 -16.91 12.37
C HIS A 101 -9.05 -16.74 10.99
N LEU A 102 -8.26 -16.97 9.93
CA LEU A 102 -8.68 -16.81 8.55
C LEU A 102 -8.53 -18.11 7.74
N LEU A 103 -9.47 -18.32 6.83
CA LEU A 103 -9.31 -19.19 5.68
C LEU A 103 -8.86 -18.36 4.48
N THR A 104 -7.87 -18.84 3.75
CA THR A 104 -7.41 -18.25 2.48
C THR A 104 -7.51 -19.28 1.36
N GLY A 105 -8.01 -18.85 0.20
CA GLY A 105 -8.01 -19.63 -1.04
C GLY A 105 -6.89 -19.17 -1.96
N VAL A 106 -6.19 -20.11 -2.61
CA VAL A 106 -5.12 -19.82 -3.58
C VAL A 106 -5.26 -20.72 -4.80
N THR A 107 -4.91 -20.23 -5.99
CA THR A 107 -4.85 -21.03 -7.22
C THR A 107 -3.86 -22.20 -7.13
N TYR A 108 -4.03 -23.22 -7.97
CA TYR A 108 -3.19 -24.44 -7.91
C TYR A 108 -1.71 -24.20 -8.24
N ASP A 109 -1.40 -23.17 -9.03
CA ASP A 109 -0.01 -22.74 -9.27
C ASP A 109 0.59 -21.93 -8.10
N GLY A 110 -0.19 -21.69 -7.04
CA GLY A 110 0.24 -20.94 -5.86
C GLY A 110 0.41 -19.44 -6.10
N ALA A 111 -0.09 -18.90 -7.21
CA ALA A 111 0.21 -17.54 -7.65
C ALA A 111 -0.82 -16.49 -7.20
N GLU A 112 -2.11 -16.82 -7.20
CA GLU A 112 -3.19 -15.83 -7.03
C GLU A 112 -4.12 -16.17 -5.87
N LEU A 113 -4.52 -15.15 -5.11
CA LEU A 113 -5.47 -15.28 -4.02
C LEU A 113 -6.91 -15.34 -4.57
N THR A 114 -7.66 -16.36 -4.18
CA THR A 114 -9.04 -16.59 -4.68
C THR A 114 -10.13 -16.19 -3.68
N GLY A 115 -9.79 -16.07 -2.38
CA GLY A 115 -10.71 -15.57 -1.38
C GLY A 115 -10.13 -15.54 0.04
N ILE A 116 -10.82 -14.82 0.94
CA ILE A 116 -10.50 -14.71 2.37
C ILE A 116 -11.80 -14.81 3.17
N LYS A 117 -11.79 -15.58 4.26
CA LYS A 117 -12.94 -15.69 5.17
C LYS A 117 -12.49 -15.71 6.62
N HIS A 118 -13.19 -14.97 7.48
CA HIS A 118 -12.98 -14.98 8.93
C HIS A 118 -13.70 -16.17 9.58
N VAL A 119 -12.99 -16.89 10.45
CA VAL A 119 -13.50 -18.04 11.19
C VAL A 119 -13.70 -17.63 12.65
N HIS A 120 -14.94 -17.29 13.00
CA HIS A 120 -15.30 -16.76 14.34
C HIS A 120 -15.29 -17.80 15.46
N ASP A 121 -14.17 -18.47 15.69
CA ASP A 121 -14.01 -19.50 16.73
C ASP A 121 -13.01 -19.10 17.84
N GLU A 122 -12.49 -17.87 17.80
CA GLU A 122 -11.47 -17.40 18.72
C GLU A 122 -12.03 -17.09 20.10
N SER A 123 -11.28 -17.47 21.14
CA SER A 123 -11.63 -17.13 22.52
C SER A 123 -11.36 -15.65 22.87
N SER A 124 -10.44 -15.01 22.13
CA SER A 124 -10.02 -13.62 22.29
C SER A 124 -9.76 -13.04 20.88
N PRO A 125 -10.79 -12.53 20.19
CA PRO A 125 -10.67 -12.11 18.80
C PRO A 125 -9.84 -10.83 18.66
N ALA A 126 -9.09 -10.74 17.56
CA ALA A 126 -8.34 -9.55 17.19
C ALA A 126 -9.26 -8.31 17.02
N PRO A 127 -8.75 -7.08 17.23
CA PRO A 127 -9.53 -5.85 17.13
C PRO A 127 -9.78 -5.42 15.66
N ILE A 128 -10.30 -6.33 14.85
CA ILE A 128 -10.66 -6.15 13.44
C ILE A 128 -12.04 -6.79 13.20
N ASN A 129 -12.92 -6.09 12.49
CA ASN A 129 -14.27 -6.57 12.19
C ASN A 129 -14.41 -7.14 10.77
N ASP A 130 -15.52 -7.82 10.48
CA ASP A 130 -15.72 -8.48 9.17
C ASP A 130 -15.80 -7.51 8.00
N SER A 131 -16.27 -6.28 8.23
CA SER A 131 -16.31 -5.25 7.17
C SER A 131 -14.91 -4.77 6.84
N GLU A 132 -14.03 -4.66 7.83
CA GLU A 132 -12.60 -4.36 7.67
C GLU A 132 -11.86 -5.51 6.98
N ILE A 133 -12.16 -6.76 7.31
CA ILE A 133 -11.59 -7.94 6.62
C ILE A 133 -12.09 -8.00 5.18
N ALA A 134 -13.39 -7.78 4.96
CA ALA A 134 -13.98 -7.75 3.62
C ALA A 134 -13.38 -6.62 2.76
N LEU A 135 -13.03 -5.48 3.36
CA LEU A 135 -12.31 -4.42 2.67
C LEU A 135 -10.95 -4.91 2.18
N VAL A 136 -10.13 -5.52 3.06
CA VAL A 136 -8.83 -6.08 2.63
C VAL A 136 -9.02 -7.18 1.58
N ALA A 137 -10.03 -8.04 1.75
CA ALA A 137 -10.36 -9.09 0.78
C ALA A 137 -10.72 -8.51 -0.59
N SER A 138 -11.50 -7.43 -0.64
CA SER A 138 -11.86 -6.75 -1.90
C SER A 138 -10.65 -6.17 -2.65
N GLN A 139 -9.59 -5.83 -1.91
CA GLN A 139 -8.34 -5.32 -2.48
C GLN A 139 -7.37 -6.45 -2.87
N ALA A 140 -7.44 -7.59 -2.15
CA ALA A 140 -6.49 -8.68 -2.28
C ALA A 140 -6.93 -9.77 -3.26
N VAL A 141 -8.21 -10.13 -3.28
CA VAL A 141 -8.73 -11.25 -4.07
C VAL A 141 -8.61 -10.97 -5.57
N GLY A 142 -8.11 -11.96 -6.31
CA GLY A 142 -7.81 -11.87 -7.73
C GLY A 142 -6.41 -11.33 -8.05
N ASN A 143 -5.62 -10.95 -7.03
CA ASN A 143 -4.25 -10.47 -7.20
C ASN A 143 -3.21 -11.53 -6.80
N GLN A 144 -1.97 -11.32 -7.25
CA GLN A 144 -0.86 -12.25 -7.00
C GLN A 144 -0.31 -12.15 -5.57
N ILE A 145 0.08 -13.28 -4.99
CA ILE A 145 0.78 -13.38 -3.70
C ILE A 145 2.30 -13.55 -3.91
N PRO A 146 3.17 -13.07 -3.01
CA PRO A 146 2.89 -12.45 -1.72
C PRO A 146 2.48 -10.98 -1.85
N MET A 147 1.78 -10.50 -0.81
CA MET A 147 1.19 -9.17 -0.76
C MET A 147 1.83 -8.34 0.34
N THR A 148 1.77 -7.04 0.18
CA THR A 148 2.24 -6.10 1.19
C THR A 148 1.31 -4.92 1.30
N LEU A 149 1.42 -4.20 2.41
CA LEU A 149 0.85 -2.87 2.47
C LEU A 149 1.48 -1.98 1.39
N SER A 150 0.63 -1.30 0.65
CA SER A 150 0.92 -0.01 0.06
C SER A 150 1.23 0.95 1.20
N ALA A 151 2.49 0.93 1.62
CA ALA A 151 3.20 2.14 1.92
C ALA A 151 2.49 3.33 2.63
N PRO A 152 1.88 3.20 3.84
CA PRO A 152 1.31 4.33 4.56
C PRO A 152 2.36 5.12 5.37
N SER A 153 2.23 6.45 5.41
CA SER A 153 2.93 7.41 6.26
C SER A 153 2.72 7.10 7.72
N ILE A 154 3.76 7.40 8.48
CA ILE A 154 4.11 7.00 9.85
C ILE A 154 3.19 7.67 10.91
N THR A 155 2.43 6.84 11.64
CA THR A 155 2.47 6.43 13.08
C THR A 155 1.89 7.40 14.13
N ASP A 156 0.76 6.95 14.69
CA ASP A 156 0.39 6.81 16.11
C ASP A 156 0.70 7.93 17.12
N GLU A 157 -0.34 8.71 17.46
CA GLU A 157 -0.88 8.92 18.82
C GLU A 157 -2.08 9.86 18.71
N ASP A 158 -3.28 9.33 18.43
CA ASP A 158 -4.47 9.73 19.17
C ASP A 158 -5.62 8.76 18.92
N SER A 159 -6.22 8.35 20.02
CA SER A 159 -7.41 7.52 20.09
C SER A 159 -8.64 8.35 19.75
N ASP A 160 -8.96 8.50 18.46
CA ASP A 160 -10.31 8.59 17.94
C ASP A 160 -10.25 8.38 16.43
N GLY A 161 -11.23 7.68 15.85
CA GLY A 161 -11.21 7.22 14.45
C GLY A 161 -11.34 8.32 13.38
N THR A 162 -10.93 9.55 13.68
CA THR A 162 -11.13 10.73 12.85
C THR A 162 -9.89 11.02 12.01
N VAL A 163 -10.02 10.93 10.68
CA VAL A 163 -9.02 11.47 9.75
C VAL A 163 -9.43 12.90 9.41
N THR A 164 -8.60 13.85 9.79
CA THR A 164 -8.71 15.24 9.33
C THR A 164 -8.21 15.31 7.89
N MET A 165 -9.14 15.44 6.95
CA MET A 165 -8.84 15.59 5.53
C MET A 165 -9.03 17.04 5.11
N ILE A 166 -8.24 17.50 4.15
CA ILE A 166 -8.48 18.78 3.51
C ILE A 166 -9.63 18.58 2.54
N SER A 167 -10.73 19.30 2.78
CA SER A 167 -11.93 19.18 1.95
C SER A 167 -11.88 20.16 0.77
N GLY A 168 -12.65 19.86 -0.28
CA GLY A 168 -12.79 20.78 -1.42
C GLY A 168 -11.64 20.75 -2.42
N LEU A 169 -10.79 19.71 -2.40
CA LEU A 169 -9.76 19.54 -3.43
C LEU A 169 -10.41 19.23 -4.79
N HIS A 170 -10.09 20.03 -5.80
CA HIS A 170 -10.44 19.73 -7.19
C HIS A 170 -9.47 18.69 -7.76
N ASP A 171 -9.99 17.80 -8.61
CA ASP A 171 -9.18 16.80 -9.31
C ASP A 171 -8.30 17.45 -10.37
N GLY A 172 -7.05 17.01 -10.49
CA GLY A 172 -6.10 17.57 -11.45
C GLY A 172 -4.66 17.46 -10.97
N VAL A 173 -3.75 18.11 -11.72
CA VAL A 173 -2.34 18.21 -11.37
C VAL A 173 -2.06 19.66 -10.97
N PHE A 174 -1.62 19.85 -9.74
CA PHE A 174 -1.34 21.14 -9.13
C PHE A 174 0.15 21.28 -8.88
N TYR A 175 0.66 22.48 -9.07
CA TYR A 175 2.08 22.75 -9.07
C TYR A 175 2.39 24.03 -8.30
N ALA A 176 3.53 24.04 -7.60
CA ALA A 176 4.10 25.22 -6.96
C ALA A 176 5.62 25.12 -6.97
N GLN A 177 6.29 26.26 -7.13
CA GLN A 177 7.76 26.33 -7.02
C GLN A 177 8.20 27.52 -6.19
N LYS A 178 9.38 27.40 -5.57
CA LYS A 178 10.06 28.57 -5.03
C LYS A 178 10.35 29.55 -6.17
N LEU A 179 10.29 30.82 -5.84
CA LEU A 179 10.62 31.90 -6.79
C LEU A 179 12.07 32.34 -6.67
N ASN A 180 12.78 31.89 -5.64
CA ASN A 180 14.18 32.16 -5.42
C ASN A 180 14.93 30.84 -5.27
N LYS A 181 16.15 30.79 -5.77
CA LYS A 181 16.99 29.60 -5.63
C LYS A 181 17.57 29.48 -4.22
N ASP A 182 17.92 28.26 -3.83
CA ASP A 182 18.66 27.99 -2.62
C ASP A 182 20.15 28.38 -2.75
N ASN A 183 20.92 28.19 -1.66
CA ASN A 183 22.35 28.48 -1.66
C ASN A 183 23.17 27.61 -2.64
N ASN A 184 22.59 26.53 -3.15
CA ASN A 184 23.20 25.59 -4.10
C ASN A 184 22.76 25.86 -5.55
N GLY A 185 21.93 26.89 -5.79
CA GLY A 185 21.45 27.25 -7.12
C GLY A 185 20.22 26.48 -7.58
N TYR A 186 19.51 25.81 -6.69
CA TYR A 186 18.32 25.01 -7.01
C TYR A 186 17.02 25.73 -6.66
N ILE A 187 16.01 25.58 -7.51
CA ILE A 187 14.64 26.04 -7.31
C ILE A 187 13.76 24.83 -7.01
N ASP A 188 13.37 24.68 -5.75
CA ASP A 188 12.46 23.62 -5.31
C ASP A 188 11.06 23.77 -5.93
N TYR A 189 10.45 22.65 -6.31
CA TYR A 189 9.05 22.59 -6.72
C TYR A 189 8.36 21.34 -6.17
N VAL A 190 7.06 21.47 -5.93
CA VAL A 190 6.17 20.36 -5.60
C VAL A 190 5.09 20.27 -6.66
N GLN A 191 4.76 19.04 -7.05
CA GLN A 191 3.62 18.72 -7.88
C GLN A 191 2.74 17.73 -7.11
N ILE A 192 1.44 17.98 -7.06
CA ILE A 192 0.43 17.14 -6.42
C ILE A 192 -0.61 16.75 -7.46
N GLU A 193 -0.90 15.47 -7.59
CA GLU A 193 -2.05 14.96 -8.35
C GLU A 193 -3.17 14.65 -7.36
N VAL A 194 -4.36 15.18 -7.66
CA VAL A 194 -5.58 14.93 -6.90
C VAL A 194 -6.55 14.15 -7.77
N GLU A 195 -7.07 13.05 -7.24
CA GLU A 195 -8.18 12.34 -7.86
C GLU A 195 -9.26 12.03 -6.81
N ASN A 196 -10.51 12.34 -7.13
CA ASN A 196 -11.68 12.22 -6.26
C ASN A 196 -11.53 12.97 -4.93
N GLY A 197 -10.86 14.12 -4.98
CA GLY A 197 -10.57 14.93 -3.79
C GLY A 197 -9.49 14.34 -2.87
N PHE A 198 -8.72 13.34 -3.31
CA PHE A 198 -7.58 12.79 -2.57
C PHE A 198 -6.27 13.04 -3.28
N ILE A 199 -5.22 13.35 -2.52
CA ILE A 199 -3.85 13.41 -3.04
C ILE A 199 -3.38 11.99 -3.40
N THR A 200 -3.26 11.69 -4.69
CA THR A 200 -2.85 10.36 -5.19
C THR A 200 -1.37 10.32 -5.56
N ARG A 201 -0.77 11.47 -5.89
CA ARG A 201 0.64 11.57 -6.26
C ARG A 201 1.27 12.84 -5.75
N VAL A 202 2.53 12.75 -5.32
CA VAL A 202 3.34 13.89 -4.92
C VAL A 202 4.74 13.72 -5.52
N ARG A 203 5.26 14.75 -6.17
CA ARG A 203 6.66 14.86 -6.61
C ARG A 203 7.27 16.08 -5.94
N TRP A 204 8.43 15.91 -5.31
CA TRP A 204 9.28 17.01 -4.86
C TRP A 204 10.65 16.86 -5.49
N ASP A 205 11.02 17.85 -6.30
CA ASP A 205 12.34 17.97 -6.91
C ASP A 205 12.79 19.43 -6.90
N ALA A 206 13.95 19.72 -7.48
CA ALA A 206 14.40 21.07 -7.69
C ALA A 206 15.19 21.23 -8.99
N PHE A 207 14.85 22.26 -9.77
CA PHE A 207 15.57 22.62 -10.98
C PHE A 207 16.85 23.37 -10.64
N ASN A 208 17.94 23.09 -11.35
CA ASN A 208 19.09 23.99 -11.28
C ASN A 208 18.87 25.20 -12.18
N VAL A 209 19.16 26.41 -11.69
CA VAL A 209 19.10 27.63 -12.50
C VAL A 209 20.08 27.62 -13.69
N ASP A 210 21.14 26.82 -13.60
CA ASP A 210 21.95 26.44 -14.75
C ASP A 210 21.34 25.21 -15.41
N MET A 211 20.53 25.43 -16.45
CA MET A 211 19.82 24.38 -17.19
C MET A 211 20.75 23.36 -17.88
N THR A 212 22.07 23.58 -17.90
CA THR A 212 23.03 22.56 -18.38
C THR A 212 23.35 21.49 -17.33
N THR A 213 22.89 21.70 -16.10
CA THR A 213 23.14 20.84 -14.96
C THR A 213 21.89 20.06 -14.58
N LYS A 214 22.11 18.97 -13.85
CA LYS A 214 21.05 18.03 -13.46
C LYS A 214 20.19 18.57 -12.32
N ASP A 215 18.91 18.25 -12.37
CA ASP A 215 17.98 18.44 -11.26
C ASP A 215 18.44 17.71 -9.99
N ARG A 216 17.93 18.15 -8.84
CA ARG A 216 18.49 17.74 -7.55
C ARG A 216 18.39 16.24 -7.32
N THR A 217 17.31 15.58 -7.74
CA THR A 217 17.20 14.11 -7.70
C THR A 217 18.33 13.43 -8.47
N GLU A 218 18.51 13.79 -9.74
CA GLU A 218 19.56 13.20 -10.59
C GLU A 218 20.97 13.52 -10.09
N ALA A 219 21.19 14.75 -9.61
CA ALA A 219 22.44 15.16 -9.01
C ALA A 219 22.71 14.36 -7.73
N ALA A 220 21.70 14.07 -6.91
CA ALA A 220 21.85 13.26 -5.70
C ALA A 220 22.20 11.80 -6.02
N LEU A 221 21.49 11.18 -6.98
CA LEU A 221 21.74 9.80 -7.40
C LEU A 221 23.11 9.61 -8.06
N SER A 222 23.59 10.62 -8.79
CA SER A 222 24.93 10.62 -9.39
C SER A 222 26.05 11.08 -8.44
N GLY A 223 25.72 11.46 -7.20
CA GLY A 223 26.66 11.96 -6.19
C GLY A 223 27.14 13.40 -6.40
N GLY A 224 26.58 14.12 -7.38
CA GLY A 224 26.81 15.56 -7.61
C GLY A 224 26.15 16.47 -6.57
N TYR A 225 25.21 15.95 -5.79
CA TYR A 225 24.57 16.61 -4.65
C TYR A 225 24.53 15.66 -3.45
N SER A 226 24.81 16.16 -2.24
CA SER A 226 24.80 15.31 -1.04
C SER A 226 24.25 16.06 0.17
N VAL A 227 23.57 15.32 1.03
CA VAL A 227 23.00 15.77 2.29
C VAL A 227 23.42 14.82 3.40
N ALA A 228 23.18 15.19 4.66
CA ALA A 228 23.45 14.30 5.78
C ALA A 228 22.48 13.11 5.77
N GLY A 229 22.92 11.92 6.19
CA GLY A 229 22.09 10.71 6.21
C GLY A 229 21.98 10.06 4.83
N GLU A 230 20.76 9.66 4.47
CA GLU A 230 20.45 9.08 3.16
C GLU A 230 20.61 10.11 2.03
N ASN A 231 20.68 9.64 0.79
CA ASN A 231 20.72 10.57 -0.35
C ASN A 231 19.42 11.39 -0.43
N TRP A 232 19.49 12.60 -1.00
CA TRP A 232 18.36 13.53 -1.04
C TRP A 232 17.13 12.96 -1.77
N ALA A 233 17.35 12.20 -2.85
CA ALA A 233 16.26 11.59 -3.63
C ALA A 233 15.44 10.61 -2.77
N THR A 234 16.10 9.75 -2.00
CA THR A 234 15.46 8.82 -1.06
C THR A 234 14.68 9.58 0.03
N GLN A 235 15.27 10.64 0.59
CA GLN A 235 14.60 11.43 1.63
C GLN A 235 13.39 12.19 1.10
N SER A 236 13.49 12.77 -0.11
CA SER A 236 12.37 13.43 -0.80
C SER A 236 11.23 12.46 -1.08
N TYR A 237 11.55 11.27 -1.59
CA TYR A 237 10.58 10.19 -1.83
C TYR A 237 9.83 9.81 -0.55
N ASN A 238 10.54 9.65 0.57
CA ASN A 238 9.92 9.31 1.86
C ASN A 238 8.93 10.40 2.32
N LEU A 239 9.24 11.68 2.09
CA LEU A 239 8.33 12.80 2.41
C LEU A 239 7.13 12.87 1.48
N CYS A 240 7.31 12.68 0.18
CA CYS A 240 6.21 12.65 -0.79
C CYS A 240 5.21 11.56 -0.42
N ARG A 241 5.73 10.35 -0.14
CA ARG A 241 4.95 9.26 0.40
C ARG A 241 4.30 9.63 1.73
N ALA A 242 5.03 10.29 2.63
CA ALA A 242 4.49 10.74 3.91
C ALA A 242 3.28 11.69 3.73
N LEU A 243 3.30 12.58 2.75
CA LEU A 243 2.17 13.46 2.46
C LEU A 243 0.98 12.69 1.85
N ILE A 244 1.23 11.78 0.90
CA ILE A 244 0.18 10.97 0.27
C ILE A 244 -0.64 10.23 1.31
N ASN A 245 -0.07 9.68 2.38
CA ASN A 245 -0.91 8.93 3.32
C ASN A 245 -1.43 9.73 4.51
N CYS A 246 -0.88 10.90 4.81
CA CYS A 246 -1.47 11.75 5.85
C CYS A 246 -2.49 12.75 5.31
N GLN A 247 -2.49 13.01 3.99
CA GLN A 247 -3.41 13.92 3.27
C GLN A 247 -3.43 15.38 3.79
N ASP A 248 -2.52 15.71 4.70
CA ASP A 248 -2.39 17.02 5.33
C ASP A 248 -0.92 17.29 5.68
N PRO A 249 -0.27 18.32 5.10
CA PRO A 249 1.12 18.66 5.41
C PRO A 249 1.37 18.96 6.90
N ALA A 250 0.37 19.39 7.69
CA ALA A 250 0.52 19.61 9.13
C ALA A 250 0.93 18.34 9.88
N ARG A 251 0.44 17.18 9.41
CA ARG A 251 0.69 15.86 10.00
C ARG A 251 2.10 15.33 9.79
N LEU A 252 2.90 15.99 8.93
CA LEU A 252 4.34 15.76 8.87
C LEU A 252 5.06 16.28 10.12
N ALA A 253 4.35 16.99 11.01
CA ALA A 253 4.80 17.49 12.30
C ALA A 253 6.18 18.16 12.23
N MET A 254 6.33 19.09 11.28
CA MET A 254 7.56 19.84 11.11
C MET A 254 7.91 20.59 12.39
N ARG A 255 9.14 20.40 12.90
CA ARG A 255 9.67 21.12 14.04
C ARG A 255 10.02 22.56 13.71
N SER A 256 10.27 23.35 14.76
CA SER A 256 10.79 24.72 14.61
C SER A 256 12.13 24.79 13.86
N ASP A 257 12.97 23.76 13.95
CA ASP A 257 14.24 23.68 13.21
C ASP A 257 14.07 23.27 11.73
N GLY A 258 12.85 22.90 11.32
CA GLY A 258 12.49 22.49 9.97
C GLY A 258 12.70 21.01 9.67
N THR A 259 13.00 20.16 10.66
CA THR A 259 13.08 18.69 10.52
C THR A 259 11.78 18.01 10.96
N THR A 260 11.70 16.68 10.80
CA THR A 260 10.62 15.84 11.34
C THR A 260 11.20 14.54 11.91
N ASP A 261 10.60 13.98 12.97
CA ASP A 261 10.85 12.57 13.36
C ASP A 261 9.69 11.67 12.94
N ILE A 262 8.66 12.23 12.32
CA ILE A 262 7.52 11.47 11.80
C ILE A 262 7.92 10.77 10.51
N VAL A 263 8.97 11.16 9.81
CA VAL A 263 9.35 10.48 8.56
C VAL A 263 10.71 9.84 8.71
N ASP A 264 10.72 8.50 8.84
CA ASP A 264 11.92 7.70 9.01
C ASP A 264 12.91 7.94 7.86
N GLY A 265 14.18 8.09 8.22
CA GLY A 265 15.26 8.32 7.27
C GLY A 265 15.33 9.75 6.72
N VAL A 266 14.43 10.65 7.11
CA VAL A 266 14.44 12.06 6.70
C VAL A 266 15.15 12.91 7.74
N THR A 267 16.29 13.45 7.34
CA THR A 267 17.14 14.35 8.13
C THR A 267 17.27 15.74 7.49
N ILE A 268 16.83 15.90 6.25
CA ILE A 268 16.79 17.18 5.54
C ILE A 268 15.73 18.13 6.12
N ASN A 269 15.90 19.42 5.81
CA ASN A 269 14.89 20.42 6.13
C ASN A 269 13.67 20.26 5.21
N ILE A 270 12.49 20.09 5.81
CA ILE A 270 11.23 19.80 5.11
C ILE A 270 10.35 21.04 4.91
N ARG A 271 10.81 22.21 5.37
CA ARG A 271 10.01 23.45 5.36
C ARG A 271 9.58 23.84 3.96
N THR A 272 10.50 23.81 3.01
CA THR A 272 10.22 24.12 1.61
C THR A 272 9.18 23.16 1.03
N PHE A 273 9.30 21.86 1.32
CA PHE A 273 8.33 20.87 0.88
C PHE A 273 6.94 21.15 1.45
N VAL A 274 6.83 21.38 2.77
CA VAL A 274 5.56 21.68 3.45
C VAL A 274 4.90 22.95 2.90
N GLU A 275 5.68 24.02 2.73
CA GLU A 275 5.19 25.30 2.18
C GLU A 275 4.62 25.12 0.76
N LEU A 276 5.36 24.44 -0.13
CA LEU A 276 4.92 24.23 -1.52
C LEU A 276 3.76 23.22 -1.61
N ALA A 277 3.69 22.24 -0.71
CA ALA A 277 2.55 21.33 -0.63
C ALA A 277 1.27 22.08 -0.27
N TYR A 278 1.32 22.99 0.72
CA TYR A 278 0.17 23.84 1.03
C TYR A 278 -0.24 24.73 -0.14
N GLU A 279 0.73 25.27 -0.90
CA GLU A 279 0.43 26.06 -2.09
C GLU A 279 -0.24 25.21 -3.19
N CYS A 280 0.21 23.97 -3.41
CA CYS A 280 -0.45 23.05 -4.35
C CYS A 280 -1.88 22.70 -3.90
N ILE A 281 -2.09 22.50 -2.60
CA ILE A 281 -3.41 22.25 -2.02
C ILE A 281 -4.33 23.47 -2.20
N ASP A 282 -3.85 24.66 -1.90
CA ASP A 282 -4.61 25.89 -2.10
C ASP A 282 -4.90 26.14 -3.59
N ASN A 283 -3.95 25.82 -4.47
CA ASN A 283 -4.18 25.81 -5.92
C ASN A 283 -5.26 24.80 -6.33
N SER A 284 -5.28 23.61 -5.72
CA SER A 284 -6.35 22.61 -5.94
C SER A 284 -7.71 23.11 -5.48
N VAL A 285 -7.81 23.72 -4.30
CA VAL A 285 -9.08 24.31 -3.82
C VAL A 285 -9.60 25.39 -4.76
N ASN A 286 -8.72 26.08 -5.47
CA ASN A 286 -9.06 27.17 -6.40
C ASN A 286 -9.10 26.74 -7.88
N ASP A 287 -9.04 25.44 -8.18
CA ASP A 287 -9.03 24.90 -9.55
C ASP A 287 -7.93 25.54 -10.44
N TYR A 288 -6.79 25.89 -9.81
CA TYR A 288 -5.65 26.54 -10.45
C TYR A 288 -4.57 25.49 -10.75
N ASP A 289 -4.77 24.77 -11.85
CA ASP A 289 -3.92 23.66 -12.25
C ASP A 289 -2.49 24.08 -12.67
N GLN A 290 -1.65 23.08 -12.94
CA GLN A 290 -0.28 23.27 -13.36
C GLN A 290 -0.16 24.08 -14.66
N GLU A 291 -1.08 23.92 -15.62
CA GLU A 291 -1.00 24.62 -16.91
C GLU A 291 -1.21 26.12 -16.68
N ALA A 292 -2.24 26.49 -15.90
CA ALA A 292 -2.49 27.85 -15.48
C ALA A 292 -1.30 28.44 -14.70
N TYR A 293 -0.71 27.67 -13.77
CA TYR A 293 0.48 28.10 -13.04
C TYR A 293 1.64 28.49 -13.95
N ILE A 294 1.96 27.63 -14.92
CA ILE A 294 3.09 27.83 -15.84
C ILE A 294 2.82 29.00 -16.79
N GLU A 295 1.58 29.16 -17.28
CA GLU A 295 1.17 30.28 -18.13
C GLU A 295 1.32 31.63 -17.40
N ASP A 296 0.84 31.70 -16.15
CA ASP A 296 0.91 32.91 -15.34
C ASP A 296 2.34 33.28 -14.97
N LEU A 297 3.17 32.29 -14.59
CA LEU A 297 4.59 32.52 -14.34
C LEU A 297 5.32 32.97 -15.61
N GLY A 298 4.97 32.41 -16.76
CA GLY A 298 5.48 32.83 -18.07
C GLY A 298 5.10 34.26 -18.41
N SER A 299 3.86 34.66 -18.12
CA SER A 299 3.36 36.02 -18.31
C SER A 299 4.08 37.02 -17.41
N ILE A 300 4.35 36.66 -16.15
CA ILE A 300 5.16 37.47 -15.23
C ILE A 300 6.57 37.71 -15.80
N ILE A 301 7.22 36.66 -16.32
CA ILE A 301 8.54 36.79 -16.96
C ILE A 301 8.45 37.70 -18.19
N GLN A 302 7.43 37.52 -19.02
CA GLN A 302 7.21 38.36 -20.20
C GLN A 302 7.03 39.83 -19.84
N ASP A 303 6.31 40.14 -18.77
CA ASP A 303 6.11 41.51 -18.30
C ASP A 303 7.40 42.17 -17.78
N ILE A 304 8.29 41.39 -17.16
CA ILE A 304 9.58 41.90 -16.64
C ILE A 304 10.58 42.11 -17.78
N PHE A 305 10.68 41.14 -18.69
CA PHE A 305 11.77 41.07 -19.69
C PHE A 305 11.35 41.43 -21.11
N TYR A 306 10.06 41.68 -21.34
CA TYR A 306 9.45 41.93 -22.66
C TYR A 306 9.74 40.81 -23.69
N ASN A 307 10.03 39.60 -23.21
CA ASN A 307 10.27 38.38 -23.99
C ASN A 307 9.75 37.17 -23.21
N ASP A 308 9.29 36.14 -23.92
CA ASP A 308 8.83 34.89 -23.31
C ASP A 308 9.97 34.09 -22.67
N ALA A 309 9.62 33.26 -21.68
CA ALA A 309 10.57 32.45 -20.92
C ALA A 309 11.35 31.47 -21.79
N GLU A 310 10.75 30.94 -22.86
CA GLU A 310 11.40 30.01 -23.79
C GLU A 310 12.53 30.71 -24.56
N SER A 311 12.24 31.89 -25.12
CA SER A 311 13.22 32.71 -25.84
C SER A 311 14.37 33.20 -24.96
N LEU A 312 14.14 33.34 -23.65
CA LEU A 312 15.16 33.67 -22.66
C LEU A 312 15.98 32.45 -22.22
N GLY A 313 15.59 31.25 -22.63
CA GLY A 313 16.20 30.00 -22.19
C GLY A 313 16.00 29.79 -20.70
N PHE A 314 14.77 29.93 -20.22
CA PHE A 314 14.40 29.59 -18.83
C PHE A 314 13.45 28.38 -18.76
N VAL A 315 13.12 27.78 -19.90
CA VAL A 315 12.20 26.64 -19.97
C VAL A 315 13.00 25.34 -20.05
N THR A 316 12.68 24.39 -19.18
CA THR A 316 13.29 23.05 -19.15
C THR A 316 12.76 22.18 -20.29
N ASP A 317 13.41 21.04 -20.56
CA ASP A 317 12.95 20.08 -21.57
C ASP A 317 11.54 19.51 -21.27
N GLU A 318 11.13 19.52 -19.99
CA GLU A 318 9.79 19.12 -19.53
C GLU A 318 8.77 20.27 -19.56
N GLY A 319 9.16 21.48 -19.99
CA GLY A 319 8.27 22.65 -20.11
C GLY A 319 8.09 23.50 -18.85
N TYR A 320 8.88 23.26 -17.80
CA TYR A 320 8.83 24.07 -16.57
C TYR A 320 9.72 25.32 -16.66
N ILE A 321 9.44 26.32 -15.84
CA ILE A 321 10.21 27.56 -15.79
C ILE A 321 11.24 27.50 -14.65
N ALA A 322 12.53 27.40 -15.00
CA ALA A 322 13.66 27.42 -14.09
C ALA A 322 14.29 28.82 -14.02
N PHE A 323 13.61 29.77 -13.38
CA PHE A 323 14.08 31.15 -13.22
C PHE A 323 14.05 31.62 -11.75
N SER A 324 15.15 32.23 -11.29
CA SER A 324 15.23 32.80 -9.93
C SER A 324 15.01 34.31 -9.94
N PHE A 325 14.13 34.79 -9.07
CA PHE A 325 13.83 36.19 -8.84
C PHE A 325 14.72 36.86 -7.77
N ASP A 326 15.87 36.27 -7.43
CA ASP A 326 16.80 36.84 -6.42
C ASP A 326 17.22 38.28 -6.74
N ASP A 327 17.36 38.61 -8.03
CA ASP A 327 17.70 39.95 -8.51
C ASP A 327 16.50 40.93 -8.48
N TYR A 328 15.31 40.42 -8.13
CA TYR A 328 14.02 41.12 -8.08
C TYR A 328 13.31 40.91 -6.72
N PRO A 329 13.97 41.17 -5.56
CA PRO A 329 13.49 40.74 -4.25
C PRO A 329 12.15 41.37 -3.82
N MET A 330 11.80 42.52 -4.40
CA MET A 330 10.55 43.23 -4.10
C MET A 330 9.38 42.80 -5.00
N TYR A 331 9.62 42.01 -6.04
CA TYR A 331 8.60 41.77 -7.08
C TYR A 331 7.43 40.94 -6.57
N PHE A 332 7.72 39.95 -5.73
CA PHE A 332 6.74 39.12 -5.04
C PHE A 332 6.56 39.54 -3.57
N SER A 333 6.98 40.75 -3.19
CA SER A 333 6.75 41.23 -1.83
C SER A 333 5.32 41.77 -1.67
N GLN A 334 4.65 41.37 -0.58
CA GLN A 334 3.41 42.00 -0.16
C GLN A 334 3.74 43.23 0.69
N THR A 335 3.09 44.37 0.41
CA THR A 335 3.33 45.62 1.12
C THR A 335 2.07 46.16 1.76
N ASP A 336 2.18 46.73 2.97
CA ASP A 336 1.09 47.49 3.59
C ASP A 336 0.82 48.82 2.87
N GLU A 337 -0.25 49.53 3.26
CA GLU A 337 -0.58 50.87 2.74
C GLU A 337 0.56 51.91 2.92
N SER A 338 1.53 51.63 3.79
CA SER A 338 2.69 52.47 4.07
C SER A 338 3.94 52.07 3.27
N GLY A 339 3.87 51.04 2.43
CA GLY A 339 4.96 50.53 1.61
C GLY A 339 5.97 49.65 2.36
N ASN A 340 5.65 49.18 3.56
CA ASN A 340 6.49 48.21 4.29
C ASN A 340 6.16 46.80 3.83
N VAL A 341 7.20 45.96 3.66
CA VAL A 341 7.01 44.54 3.31
C VAL A 341 6.45 43.79 4.51
N ILE A 342 5.27 43.19 4.33
CA ILE A 342 4.53 42.43 5.36
C ILE A 342 4.41 40.93 5.04
N GLY A 343 4.78 40.51 3.84
CA GLY A 343 4.70 39.12 3.42
C GLY A 343 5.29 38.88 2.03
N SER A 344 5.04 37.70 1.48
CA SER A 344 5.41 37.31 0.11
C SER A 344 4.18 36.76 -0.59
N LEU A 345 4.03 37.11 -1.86
CA LEU A 345 2.98 36.64 -2.75
C LEU A 345 3.47 35.40 -3.51
N ASN A 346 2.57 34.47 -3.76
CA ASN A 346 2.78 33.40 -4.74
C ASN A 346 2.42 33.88 -6.17
N VAL A 347 2.55 33.00 -7.17
CA VAL A 347 2.26 33.33 -8.58
C VAL A 347 0.79 33.74 -8.77
N ARG A 348 -0.15 32.94 -8.28
CA ARG A 348 -1.59 33.20 -8.41
C ARG A 348 -1.99 34.55 -7.80
N GLN A 349 -1.58 34.81 -6.57
CA GLN A 349 -1.80 36.07 -5.87
C GLN A 349 -1.16 37.27 -6.58
N LYS A 350 -0.03 37.05 -7.26
CA LYS A 350 0.63 38.09 -8.03
C LYS A 350 -0.17 38.50 -9.26
N VAL A 351 -0.80 37.54 -9.95
CA VAL A 351 -1.60 37.78 -11.15
C VAL A 351 -2.99 38.33 -10.81
N ASN A 352 -3.67 37.75 -9.82
CA ASN A 352 -5.04 38.14 -9.45
C ASN A 352 -5.11 39.39 -8.56
N GLY A 353 -4.00 39.80 -7.95
CA GLY A 353 -3.90 40.95 -7.05
C GLY A 353 -4.10 40.59 -5.57
N MET A 354 -3.66 41.47 -4.67
CA MET A 354 -3.58 41.22 -3.22
C MET A 354 -4.92 40.98 -2.50
N ASP A 355 -6.05 41.25 -3.15
CA ASP A 355 -7.40 41.19 -2.56
C ASP A 355 -8.03 39.78 -2.62
N GLU A 356 -7.37 38.78 -3.21
CA GLU A 356 -7.77 37.38 -3.06
C GLU A 356 -7.42 36.90 -1.64
N GLU A 357 -8.44 36.67 -0.82
CA GLU A 357 -8.31 35.85 0.38
C GLU A 357 -7.84 34.45 -0.04
N ALA A 358 -6.76 33.95 0.57
CA ALA A 358 -6.42 32.54 0.45
C ALA A 358 -7.67 31.73 0.82
N GLY A 359 -8.02 30.72 0.01
CA GLY A 359 -9.19 29.90 0.33
C GLY A 359 -9.05 29.38 1.75
N GLU A 360 -10.10 29.49 2.57
CA GLU A 360 -10.06 28.84 3.88
C GLU A 360 -9.87 27.35 3.62
N ILE A 361 -8.69 26.83 3.97
CA ILE A 361 -8.39 25.40 3.94
C ILE A 361 -9.24 24.77 5.05
N GLU A 362 -10.49 24.45 4.71
CA GLU A 362 -11.41 23.77 5.61
C GLU A 362 -11.00 22.31 5.73
N THR A 363 -10.60 21.94 6.94
CA THR A 363 -10.40 20.55 7.29
C THR A 363 -11.71 19.94 7.75
N VAL A 364 -12.04 18.77 7.23
CA VAL A 364 -13.21 18.00 7.65
C VAL A 364 -12.72 16.76 8.38
N GLU A 365 -13.27 16.54 9.57
CA GLU A 365 -13.17 15.24 10.23
C GLU A 365 -14.11 14.29 9.51
N ILE A 366 -13.53 13.36 8.74
CA ILE A 366 -14.31 12.34 8.03
C ILE A 366 -14.40 11.10 8.92
N ASP A 367 -15.62 10.73 9.28
CA ASP A 367 -15.94 9.37 9.75
C ASP A 367 -15.74 8.40 8.58
N ASN A 368 -14.94 7.36 8.80
CA ASN A 368 -14.40 6.46 7.76
C ASN A 368 -15.42 5.68 6.89
N ASP A 369 -16.74 5.89 7.07
CA ASP A 369 -17.79 5.14 6.38
C ASP A 369 -18.15 5.68 4.97
N ASP A 370 -17.69 6.87 4.56
CA ASP A 370 -18.19 7.53 3.32
C ASP A 370 -17.15 7.69 2.18
N ALA A 371 -15.90 7.24 2.37
CA ALA A 371 -14.84 7.33 1.36
C ALA A 371 -14.84 6.16 0.34
N SER A 372 -16.00 5.51 0.15
CA SER A 372 -16.16 4.44 -0.83
C SER A 372 -16.29 5.02 -2.23
N ASN A 373 -15.17 5.40 -2.84
CA ASN A 373 -14.93 5.30 -4.27
C ASN A 373 -13.56 5.91 -4.59
N VAL A 374 -12.72 5.09 -5.24
CA VAL A 374 -11.86 5.45 -6.38
C VAL A 374 -10.30 5.33 -6.25
N TYR A 375 -9.74 4.75 -7.34
CA TYR A 375 -8.40 4.78 -8.00
C TYR A 375 -7.13 4.09 -7.47
N SER A 376 -6.41 3.59 -8.48
CA SER A 376 -5.07 3.04 -8.57
C SER A 376 -4.01 4.15 -8.55
N ILE A 377 -3.08 4.09 -7.60
CA ILE A 377 -2.00 5.07 -7.43
C ILE A 377 -0.74 4.60 -8.16
N THR A 378 -0.14 5.47 -8.99
CA THR A 378 1.18 5.26 -9.62
C THR A 378 2.21 6.19 -9.01
N VAL A 379 3.25 5.61 -8.41
CA VAL A 379 4.41 6.35 -7.91
C VAL A 379 5.55 6.25 -8.93
N ILE A 380 5.98 7.35 -9.54
CA ILE A 380 7.16 7.37 -10.42
C ILE A 380 8.33 7.97 -9.64
N GLY A 381 9.21 7.10 -9.15
CA GLY A 381 10.59 7.41 -8.78
C GLY A 381 11.50 6.51 -9.61
N ALA A 382 12.58 7.07 -10.16
CA ALA A 382 13.48 6.35 -11.07
C ALA A 382 14.12 5.14 -10.38
N GLU A 383 13.76 3.93 -10.82
CA GLU A 383 14.48 2.70 -10.48
C GLU A 383 14.83 1.95 -11.78
N ASP A 384 16.07 2.12 -12.25
CA ASP A 384 16.64 1.27 -13.30
C ASP A 384 17.93 0.61 -12.77
N GLY A 385 17.92 -0.73 -12.76
CA GLY A 385 19.10 -1.56 -13.00
C GLY A 385 20.03 -1.95 -11.83
N VAL A 386 19.73 -3.09 -11.19
CA VAL A 386 20.61 -4.26 -10.86
C VAL A 386 22.11 -3.97 -10.58
N SER A 387 22.71 -4.40 -9.44
CA SER A 387 23.41 -5.71 -9.35
C SER A 387 24.00 -6.13 -7.96
N VAL A 388 23.75 -7.40 -7.60
CA VAL A 388 24.57 -8.44 -6.89
C VAL A 388 25.56 -8.12 -5.75
N GLY A 389 25.37 -8.80 -4.61
CA GLY A 389 26.46 -9.55 -3.95
C GLY A 389 26.71 -9.34 -2.44
N THR A 390 26.17 -10.26 -1.62
CA THR A 390 26.67 -10.75 -0.31
C THR A 390 27.17 -9.72 0.72
N ALA A 391 26.24 -9.12 1.44
CA ALA A 391 26.35 -8.75 2.85
C ALA A 391 24.93 -8.59 3.37
N TYR A 392 24.70 -8.95 4.64
CA TYR A 392 23.41 -8.80 5.32
C TYR A 392 22.82 -7.41 5.04
N ASP A 393 21.70 -7.37 4.31
CA ASP A 393 21.01 -6.17 3.88
C ASP A 393 19.75 -5.98 4.75
N PRO A 394 19.82 -5.16 5.81
CA PRO A 394 18.66 -4.87 6.64
C PRO A 394 17.57 -4.05 5.92
N TYR A 395 17.73 -3.76 4.62
CA TYR A 395 16.77 -3.02 3.79
C TYR A 395 16.03 -3.89 2.76
N SER A 396 16.15 -5.22 2.82
CA SER A 396 15.49 -6.10 1.84
C SER A 396 14.16 -6.71 2.28
N GLU A 397 13.77 -6.64 3.56
CA GLU A 397 12.63 -7.39 4.10
C GLU A 397 11.37 -6.54 4.32
N ASN A 398 10.23 -7.13 3.97
CA ASN A 398 8.90 -6.56 4.16
C ASN A 398 8.26 -6.98 5.51
N ILE A 399 7.01 -6.59 5.71
CA ILE A 399 6.08 -6.84 6.82
C ILE A 399 6.20 -8.22 7.50
N ASP A 400 6.55 -9.27 6.75
CA ASP A 400 6.68 -10.65 7.24
C ASP A 400 8.04 -11.31 6.92
N GLY A 401 9.12 -10.55 6.71
CA GLY A 401 10.45 -11.13 6.44
C GLY A 401 10.63 -11.69 5.02
N LEU A 402 9.74 -11.32 4.10
CA LEU A 402 9.84 -11.64 2.68
C LEU A 402 10.57 -10.52 1.93
N PRO A 403 11.43 -10.84 0.93
CA PRO A 403 12.11 -9.80 0.17
C PRO A 403 11.11 -8.87 -0.53
N VAL A 404 11.36 -7.56 -0.52
CA VAL A 404 10.49 -6.58 -1.22
C VAL A 404 10.43 -6.88 -2.73
N SER A 405 11.50 -7.42 -3.30
CA SER A 405 11.56 -7.89 -4.70
C SER A 405 10.69 -9.12 -4.99
N GLU A 406 10.26 -9.86 -3.97
CA GLU A 406 9.33 -10.98 -4.11
C GLU A 406 7.86 -10.53 -4.05
N MET A 407 7.57 -9.30 -3.62
CA MET A 407 6.20 -8.78 -3.55
C MET A 407 5.57 -8.67 -4.93
N ARG A 408 4.32 -9.15 -5.03
CA ARG A 408 3.55 -9.12 -6.27
C ARG A 408 2.41 -8.11 -6.22
N THR A 409 1.87 -7.83 -5.04
CA THR A 409 0.73 -6.92 -4.87
C THR A 409 0.92 -5.99 -3.68
N TYR A 410 0.57 -4.72 -3.88
CA TYR A 410 0.58 -3.68 -2.85
C TYR A 410 -0.87 -3.28 -2.53
N LEU A 411 -1.27 -3.42 -1.27
CA LEU A 411 -2.63 -3.21 -0.78
C LEU A 411 -2.74 -1.91 0.01
N PRO A 412 -3.62 -0.97 -0.37
CA PRO A 412 -3.92 0.22 0.43
C PRO A 412 -4.24 -0.10 1.89
N GLY A 413 -4.98 -1.18 2.11
CA GLY A 413 -5.40 -1.63 3.41
C GLY A 413 -6.63 -0.92 3.93
N ILE A 414 -6.88 -1.11 5.22
CA ILE A 414 -7.90 -0.41 5.99
C ILE A 414 -7.36 1.00 6.29
N PRO A 415 -8.06 2.07 5.86
CA PRO A 415 -7.70 3.45 6.19
C PRO A 415 -7.54 3.62 7.70
N GLY A 416 -6.41 4.18 8.16
CA GLY A 416 -6.06 4.30 9.59
C GLY A 416 -5.84 2.98 10.34
N GLY A 417 -6.29 1.84 9.78
CA GLY A 417 -6.16 0.50 10.32
C GLY A 417 -4.92 -0.23 9.82
N ARG A 418 -3.76 0.45 9.77
CA ARG A 418 -2.52 -0.16 9.23
C ARG A 418 -2.22 -1.46 9.93
N GLN A 419 -2.18 -1.46 11.26
CA GLN A 419 -1.90 -2.65 12.06
C GLN A 419 -2.94 -3.76 11.88
N LYS A 420 -4.22 -3.40 11.71
CA LYS A 420 -5.30 -4.35 11.41
C LYS A 420 -5.11 -5.01 10.05
N THR A 421 -4.75 -4.22 9.05
CA THR A 421 -4.44 -4.72 7.70
C THR A 421 -3.23 -5.64 7.72
N ARG A 422 -2.22 -5.32 8.56
CA ARG A 422 -1.05 -6.19 8.73
C ARG A 422 -1.47 -7.61 9.13
N TYR A 423 -2.45 -7.77 10.02
CA TYR A 423 -2.89 -9.10 10.46
C TYR A 423 -3.42 -9.94 9.29
N VAL A 424 -4.22 -9.34 8.41
CA VAL A 424 -4.78 -10.03 7.24
C VAL A 424 -3.68 -10.35 6.21
N ILE A 425 -2.77 -9.41 5.95
CA ILE A 425 -1.65 -9.61 5.02
C ILE A 425 -0.68 -10.69 5.52
N THR A 426 -0.41 -10.73 6.82
CA THR A 426 0.41 -11.78 7.42
C THR A 426 -0.18 -13.16 7.16
N ALA A 427 -1.51 -13.32 7.27
CA ALA A 427 -2.17 -14.59 6.93
C ALA A 427 -1.96 -14.97 5.45
N ILE A 428 -2.17 -14.03 4.53
CA ILE A 428 -1.96 -14.25 3.08
C ILE A 428 -0.51 -14.66 2.78
N ASN A 429 0.47 -14.03 3.43
CA ASN A 429 1.88 -14.31 3.21
C ASN A 429 2.35 -15.61 3.86
N ILE A 430 1.69 -16.07 4.93
CA ILE A 430 1.86 -17.45 5.43
C ILE A 430 1.47 -18.45 4.35
N SER A 431 0.37 -18.20 3.63
CA SER A 431 -0.05 -19.07 2.51
C SER A 431 1.00 -19.14 1.41
N TYR A 432 1.52 -17.99 0.98
CA TYR A 432 2.59 -17.94 -0.03
C TYR A 432 3.82 -18.74 0.39
N ARG A 433 4.32 -18.53 1.62
CA ARG A 433 5.52 -19.23 2.10
C ARG A 433 5.37 -20.74 2.08
N PHE A 434 4.24 -21.23 2.60
CA PHE A 434 3.97 -22.66 2.61
C PHE A 434 3.88 -23.22 1.19
N LEU A 435 3.12 -22.57 0.30
CA LEU A 435 2.90 -23.06 -1.06
C LEU A 435 4.17 -23.03 -1.91
N LYS A 436 5.04 -22.03 -1.73
CA LYS A 436 6.35 -21.95 -2.40
C LYS A 436 7.17 -23.22 -2.15
N ASP A 437 7.36 -23.58 -0.89
CA ASP A 437 8.14 -24.76 -0.51
C ASP A 437 7.41 -26.07 -0.86
N TYR A 438 6.09 -26.12 -0.67
CA TYR A 438 5.30 -27.31 -0.96
C TYR A 438 5.29 -27.67 -2.44
N LEU A 439 5.10 -26.67 -3.32
CA LEU A 439 5.12 -26.88 -4.77
C LEU A 439 6.53 -27.24 -5.26
N ASP A 440 7.58 -26.66 -4.67
CA ASP A 440 8.97 -27.05 -4.94
C ASP A 440 9.25 -28.51 -4.53
N TRP A 441 8.57 -29.06 -3.52
CA TRP A 441 8.67 -30.47 -3.15
C TRP A 441 7.89 -31.41 -4.07
N MET A 442 6.86 -30.90 -4.76
CA MET A 442 6.05 -31.68 -5.71
C MET A 442 6.67 -31.74 -7.11
N ALA A 443 7.50 -30.76 -7.48
CA ALA A 443 8.23 -30.69 -8.75
C ALA A 443 9.43 -31.65 -8.81
#